data_AF-A0A7G8IN39-F1
#
_entry.id   AF-A0A7G8IN39-F1
#
_cell.length_a   1.000
_cell.length_b   1.000
_cell.length_c   1.000
_cell.angle_alpha   90.00
_cell.angle_beta   90.00
_cell.angle_gamma   90.00
#
_symmetry.space_group_name_H-M   'P 1'
#
loop_
_entity.id
_entity.type
_entity.pdbx_description
1 polymer ?
#
loop_
_entity_poly.entity_id
_entity_poly.type
_entity_poly.pdbx_seq_one_letter_code
_entity_poly.pdbx_strand_id
1 'polypeptide(L)' 'MTIDSRCKEQRNVADKIFMDFKYTAPGSADQVRALKTLNFLISMWGDFLSNEERRMNSVLLLKARS' A
#
# COMPACT_ATOMS: atom_id res chain seq x y z
N MET A 1 10.26 -6.69 -4.87
CA MET A 1 8.88 -6.89 -5.35
C MET A 1 8.53 -5.73 -6.27
N THR A 2 7.80 -5.92 -7.36
CA THR A 2 7.46 -4.80 -8.27
C THR A 2 6.14 -4.15 -7.88
N ILE A 3 5.91 -2.92 -8.35
CA ILE A 3 4.62 -2.23 -8.21
C ILE A 3 3.49 -3.10 -8.80
N ASP A 4 3.69 -3.69 -9.99
CA ASP A 4 2.71 -4.57 -10.63
C ASP A 4 2.30 -5.76 -9.75
N SER A 5 3.29 -6.44 -9.15
CA SER A 5 3.03 -7.58 -8.25
C SER A 5 2.22 -7.14 -7.02
N ARG A 6 2.57 -6.01 -6.41
CA ARG A 6 1.85 -5.47 -5.24
C ARG A 6 0.42 -5.05 -5.60
N CYS A 7 0.21 -4.43 -6.75
CA CYS A 7 -1.11 -4.05 -7.24
C CYS A 7 -1.99 -5.29 -7.47
N LYS A 8 -1.46 -6.35 -8.09
CA LYS A 8 -2.20 -7.60 -8.30
C LYS A 8 -2.61 -8.27 -6.99
N GLU A 9 -1.71 -8.28 -6.01
CA GLU A 9 -1.96 -8.85 -4.67
C GLU A 9 -3.05 -8.08 -3.92
N GLN A 10 -3.01 -6.74 -3.95
CA GLN A 10 -3.91 -5.92 -3.15
C GLN A 10 -5.24 -5.60 -3.81
N ARG A 11 -5.38 -5.77 -5.14
CA ARG A 11 -6.57 -5.35 -5.91
C ARG A 11 -7.89 -5.82 -5.31
N ASN A 12 -7.99 -7.12 -4.98
CA ASN A 12 -9.23 -7.67 -4.45
C ASN A 12 -9.56 -7.15 -3.04
N VAL A 13 -8.53 -6.92 -2.24
CA VAL A 13 -8.68 -6.38 -0.87
C VAL A 13 -9.06 -4.91 -0.93
N ALA A 14 -8.46 -4.14 -1.84
CA ALA A 14 -8.80 -2.73 -2.05
C ALA A 14 -10.25 -2.54 -2.50
N ASP A 15 -10.74 -3.39 -3.41
CA ASP A 15 -12.14 -3.37 -3.86
C ASP A 15 -13.11 -3.64 -2.70
N LYS A 16 -12.83 -4.67 -1.89
CA LYS A 16 -13.62 -4.97 -0.70
C LYS A 16 -13.62 -3.82 0.31
N ILE A 17 -12.46 -3.25 0.62
CA ILE A 17 -12.36 -2.12 1.56
C ILE A 17 -13.13 -0.91 1.05
N PHE A 18 -13.07 -0.63 -0.25
CA PHE A 18 -13.82 0.46 -0.86
C PHE A 18 -15.33 0.26 -0.67
N MET A 19 -15.82 -0.94 -0.92
CA MET A 19 -17.22 -1.30 -0.70
C MET A 19 -17.60 -1.18 0.79
N ASP A 20 -16.79 -1.75 1.68
CA ASP A 20 -17.06 -1.73 3.12
C ASP A 20 -17.03 -0.29 3.65
N PHE A 21 -16.10 0.56 3.21
CA PHE A 21 -16.05 1.98 3.60
C PHE A 21 -17.28 2.75 3.13
N LYS A 22 -17.72 2.54 1.89
CA LYS A 22 -18.80 3.30 1.25
C LYS A 22 -20.20 2.87 1.69
N TYR A 23 -20.40 1.59 1.98
CA TYR A 23 -21.74 1.00 2.14
C TYR A 23 -22.05 0.49 3.55
N THR A 24 -21.11 0.56 4.49
CA THR A 24 -21.40 0.24 5.90
C THR A 24 -21.90 1.46 6.66
N ALA A 25 -22.65 1.23 7.74
CA ALA A 25 -23.15 2.31 8.57
C ALA A 25 -21.99 3.08 9.25
N PRO A 26 -22.07 4.42 9.34
CA PRO A 26 -21.08 5.23 10.05
C PRO A 26 -20.83 4.73 11.48
N GLY A 27 -19.56 4.52 11.84
CA GLY A 27 -19.15 4.05 13.16
C GLY A 27 -19.42 2.57 13.45
N SER A 28 -19.96 1.82 12.49
CA SER A 28 -20.14 0.37 12.66
C SER A 28 -18.81 -0.37 12.78
N ALA A 29 -18.85 -1.56 13.40
CA ALA A 29 -17.66 -2.41 13.54
C ALA A 29 -17.02 -2.74 12.17
N ASP A 30 -17.84 -2.90 11.14
CA ASP A 30 -17.37 -3.18 9.78
C ASP A 30 -16.71 -1.96 9.15
N GLN A 31 -17.28 -0.76 9.32
CA GLN A 31 -16.64 0.47 8.85
C GLN A 31 -15.28 0.70 9.52
N VAL A 32 -15.20 0.51 10.84
CA VAL A 32 -13.95 0.66 11.60
C VAL A 32 -12.91 -0.36 11.15
N ARG A 33 -13.32 -1.60 10.85
CA ARG A 33 -12.43 -2.65 10.33
C ARG A 33 -11.91 -2.30 8.94
N ALA A 34 -12.77 -1.80 8.05
CA ALA A 34 -12.39 -1.35 6.72
C ALA A 34 -11.35 -0.23 6.80
N LEU A 35 -11.57 0.77 7.66
CA LEU A 35 -10.64 1.87 7.91
C LEU A 35 -9.27 1.40 8.41
N LYS A 36 -9.24 0.48 9.38
CA LYS A 36 -7.98 -0.10 9.87
C LYS A 36 -7.21 -0.83 8.77
N THR A 37 -7.93 -1.60 7.95
CA THR A 37 -7.32 -2.34 6.84
C THR A 37 -6.79 -1.38 5.77
N LEU A 38 -7.55 -0.33 5.43
CA LEU A 38 -7.11 0.73 4.52
C LEU A 38 -5.81 1.38 5.00
N ASN A 39 -5.77 1.79 6.27
CA ASN A 39 -4.60 2.41 6.87
C ASN A 39 -3.36 1.49 6.80
N PHE A 40 -3.55 0.20 7.07
CA PHE A 40 -2.48 -0.79 6.95
C PHE A 40 -1.95 -0.92 5.52
N LEU A 41 -2.83 -1.02 4.52
CA LEU A 41 -2.43 -1.12 3.11
C LEU A 41 -1.66 0.12 2.65
N ILE A 42 -2.14 1.32 3.00
CA ILE A 42 -1.45 2.58 2.67
C ILE A 42 -0.08 2.65 3.34
N SER A 43 0.02 2.25 4.61
CA SER A 43 1.29 2.24 5.34
C SER A 43 2.30 1.28 4.68
N MET A 44 1.86 0.08 4.27
CA MET A 44 2.72 -0.85 3.53
C MET A 44 3.24 -0.26 2.20
N TRP A 45 2.42 0.54 1.49
CA TRP A 45 2.89 1.25 0.29
C TRP A 45 3.93 2.30 0.63
N GLY A 46 3.74 3.06 1.72
CA GLY A 46 4.73 4.02 2.22
C GLY A 46 6.09 3.36 2.50
N ASP A 47 6.09 2.23 3.21
CA ASP A 47 7.30 1.47 3.51
C ASP A 47 7.97 0.92 2.24
N PHE A 48 7.16 0.36 1.33
CA PHE A 48 7.65 -0.20 0.08
C PHE A 48 8.30 0.87 -0.80
N LEU A 49 7.64 2.01 -1.00
CA LEU A 49 8.16 3.10 -1.84
C LEU A 49 9.42 3.72 -1.22
N SER A 50 9.45 3.90 0.11
CA SER A 50 10.64 4.38 0.82
C SER A 50 11.82 3.42 0.66
N ASN A 51 11.57 2.11 0.60
CA ASN A 51 12.61 1.11 0.35
C ASN A 51 13.10 1.16 -1.10
N GLU A 52 12.20 1.30 -2.07
CA GLU A 52 12.57 1.40 -3.49
C GLU A 52 13.36 2.68 -3.78
N GLU A 53 13.00 3.81 -3.17
CA GLU A 53 13.76 5.06 -3.27
C GLU A 53 15.20 4.88 -2.75
N ARG A 54 15.36 4.30 -1.54
CA ARG A 54 16.68 3.99 -0.97
C ARG A 54 17.49 3.07 -1.89
N ARG A 55 16.86 2.06 -2.48
CA ARG A 55 17.49 1.15 -3.43
C ARG A 55 17.96 1.90 -4.67
N MET A 56 17.13 2.74 -5.28
CA MET A 56 17.50 3.53 -6.46
C MET A 56 18.65 4.50 -6.16
N ASN A 57 18.63 5.18 -5.03
CA ASN A 57 19.71 6.07 -4.61
C ASN A 57 21.05 5.33 -4.46
N SER A 58 21.03 4.12 -3.89
CA SER A 58 22.24 3.29 -3.78
C SER A 58 22.82 2.90 -5.15
N VAL A 59 21.96 2.55 -6.12
CA VAL A 59 22.38 2.22 -7.49
C VAL A 59 22.96 3.44 -8.22
N LEU A 60 22.36 4.62 -8.05
CA LEU A 60 22.89 5.85 -8.63
C LEU A 60 24.26 6.22 -8.05
N LEU A 61 24.45 6.07 -6.74
CA LEU A 61 25.73 6.29 -6.08
C LEU A 61 26.81 5.31 -6.56
N LEU A 62 26.46 4.04 -6.80
CA LEU A 62 27.38 3.06 -7.37
C LEU A 62 27.78 3.43 -8.80
N LYS A 63 26.83 3.82 -9.64
CA LYS A 63 27.09 4.27 -11.02
C LYS A 63 27.93 5.56 -11.09
N ALA A 64 27.80 6.45 -10.12
CA ALA A 64 28.61 7.68 -10.06
C ALA A 64 30.07 7.42 -9.65
N ARG A 65 30.38 6.23 -9.12
CA ARG A 65 31.73 5.83 -8.67
C ARG A 65 32.47 4.93 -9.66
N SER A 66 31.79 4.45 -10.70
CA SER A 66 32.34 3.65 -11.81
C SER A 66 32.64 4.54 -13.01
#